data_AF-F4BXY1-F1
#
_entry.id   AF-F4BXY1-F1
#
_cell.length_a   1.000
_cell.length_b   1.000
_cell.length_c   1.000
_cell.angle_alpha   90.00
_cell.angle_beta   90.00
_cell.angle_gamma   90.00
#
_symmetry.space_group_name_H-M   'P 1'
#
loop_
_entity.id
_entity.type
_entity.pdbx_description
1 polymer ?
#
loop_
_entity_poly.entity_id
_entity_poly.type
_entity_poly.pdbx_seq_one_letter_code
_entity_poly.pdbx_strand_id
1 'polypeptide(L)'
;MAVKHTKKLFVKALNKKFGKDFDLASQKVEYKRLGPEQNARKREFMEYAKKLEGKRGMTGYNPYVHAGGIPLGQRQLVPYKLSSTEYVVEGDDLHFVNNPAMQQFWDDIRRTIVVGLDMAHEVLQKRLGKEVTPETINNYLEILNHAMPGAAVVQEHMVETHPGLVDDCNVRVFSGDDALADEIDDQYKIDINKMFPEDQAETLKAAIGKTTWQAIHVPTIVVRTCDGGTTSRWSAMQLCMTFIDAYNMCAGEAAVADLAYAAKHAAVLQMSDMLPARRARGPNNPGGISFGFMSDMVQTSRVKPQDPVYVSLNVVAAGSMFYDQIWLGSYMSGGVGFTQYATAAYTNDVLDDFSYYGVDYANDKFGGFAKAPATIDVAKELATEVTLYGIEQYEAFPTLLEDHFGGSQRAAVLAAASGITSAIATGHSQIGLAGWYLSMLLHKEAWGRLGFFGYDLQDQCGPTNVFSYQSDEGNPLELRGANYPNYAMNVGHQGEYAGITSAAHAGRMDAFAVNPLIKVTFANPGLVFDFANVRDCFGKGGAREFRAAGERSLVMPAV
;
A
#
# COMPACT_ATOMS: atom_id res chain seq x y z
N MET A 1 -7.36 -22.93 -11.89
CA MET A 1 -6.32 -23.68 -12.61
C MET A 1 -5.13 -22.75 -12.77
N ALA A 2 -3.93 -23.13 -12.32
CA ALA A 2 -2.73 -22.34 -12.52
C ALA A 2 -2.39 -22.26 -14.02
N VAL A 3 -2.17 -21.06 -14.54
CA VAL A 3 -1.72 -20.88 -15.92
C VAL A 3 -0.21 -21.12 -15.93
N LYS A 4 0.24 -22.22 -16.53
CA LYS A 4 1.68 -22.53 -16.61
C LYS A 4 2.37 -21.51 -17.52
N HIS A 5 3.28 -20.70 -16.96
CA HIS A 5 3.96 -19.66 -17.72
C HIS A 5 5.20 -20.22 -18.44
N THR A 6 5.07 -20.55 -19.73
CA THR A 6 6.17 -21.17 -20.50
C THR A 6 7.18 -20.17 -21.09
N LYS A 7 6.97 -18.86 -20.94
CA LYS A 7 7.87 -17.80 -21.44
C LYS A 7 8.17 -16.82 -20.32
N LYS A 8 9.45 -16.49 -20.16
CA LYS A 8 9.93 -15.55 -19.13
C LYS A 8 9.24 -14.19 -19.27
N LEU A 9 8.55 -13.73 -18.23
CA LEU A 9 7.72 -12.52 -18.28
C LEU A 9 8.59 -11.27 -18.44
N PHE A 10 9.72 -11.20 -17.74
CA PHE A 10 10.65 -10.08 -17.86
C PHE A 10 11.27 -9.99 -19.26
N VAL A 11 11.47 -11.10 -19.98
CA VAL A 11 11.97 -11.04 -21.37
C VAL A 11 10.98 -10.31 -22.26
N LYS A 12 9.68 -10.53 -22.07
CA LYS A 12 8.62 -9.79 -22.79
C LYS A 12 8.65 -8.31 -22.42
N ALA A 13 8.83 -7.97 -21.15
CA ALA A 13 8.92 -6.59 -20.67
C ALA A 13 10.14 -5.86 -21.25
N LEU A 14 11.33 -6.47 -21.14
CA LEU A 14 12.58 -5.90 -21.63
C LEU A 14 12.60 -5.79 -23.16
N ASN A 15 12.02 -6.75 -23.89
CA ASN A 15 11.86 -6.63 -25.35
C ASN A 15 10.91 -5.51 -25.76
N LYS A 16 9.91 -5.17 -24.93
CA LYS A 16 9.06 -3.99 -25.18
C LYS A 16 9.86 -2.68 -24.99
N LYS A 17 10.85 -2.68 -24.09
CA LYS A 17 11.70 -1.53 -23.75
C LYS A 17 12.85 -1.32 -24.75
N PHE A 18 13.54 -2.39 -25.13
CA PHE A 18 14.75 -2.33 -25.95
C PHE A 18 14.55 -2.75 -27.41
N GLY A 19 13.40 -3.35 -27.74
CA GLY A 19 13.13 -3.95 -29.05
C GLY A 19 13.37 -5.47 -29.05
N LYS A 20 12.70 -6.18 -29.96
CA LYS A 20 12.73 -7.65 -30.02
C LYS A 20 14.07 -8.24 -30.44
N ASP A 21 14.86 -7.47 -31.18
CA ASP A 21 16.16 -7.90 -31.71
C ASP A 21 17.33 -7.54 -30.78
N PHE A 22 17.03 -6.95 -29.61
CA PHE A 22 18.05 -6.62 -28.63
C PHE A 22 18.55 -7.88 -27.93
N ASP A 23 19.87 -8.11 -27.97
CA ASP A 23 20.49 -9.24 -27.28
C ASP A 23 20.55 -9.00 -25.77
N LEU A 24 19.53 -9.48 -25.06
CA LEU A 24 19.44 -9.37 -23.61
C LEU A 24 20.55 -10.15 -22.86
N ALA A 25 21.19 -11.12 -23.52
CA ALA A 25 22.22 -11.98 -22.97
C ALA A 25 23.65 -11.45 -23.19
N SER A 26 23.81 -10.36 -23.97
CA SER A 26 25.12 -9.76 -24.22
C SER A 26 25.79 -9.31 -22.92
N GLN A 27 27.04 -9.72 -22.73
CA GLN A 27 27.90 -9.26 -21.63
C GLN A 27 28.63 -7.95 -21.95
N LYS A 28 28.39 -7.37 -23.14
CA LYS A 28 29.05 -6.15 -23.61
C LYS A 28 28.00 -5.12 -24.00
N VAL A 29 28.22 -3.89 -23.56
CA VAL A 29 27.44 -2.71 -23.94
C VAL A 29 28.37 -1.53 -24.19
N GLU A 30 28.01 -0.68 -25.14
CA GLU A 30 28.73 0.57 -25.39
C GLU A 30 28.15 1.70 -24.53
N TYR A 31 29.00 2.34 -23.72
CA TYR A 31 28.63 3.54 -22.97
C TYR A 31 28.90 4.80 -23.79
N LYS A 32 27.85 5.35 -24.41
CA LYS A 32 27.93 6.56 -25.26
C LYS A 32 28.15 7.86 -24.49
N ARG A 33 27.98 7.86 -23.16
CA ARG A 33 28.23 9.01 -22.27
C ARG A 33 27.48 10.29 -22.67
N LEU A 34 26.24 10.13 -23.10
CA LEU A 34 25.40 11.23 -23.61
C LEU A 34 24.93 12.20 -22.52
N GLY A 35 25.17 11.88 -21.24
CA GLY A 35 24.79 12.74 -20.13
C GLY A 35 23.27 12.78 -19.90
N PRO A 36 22.75 13.80 -19.19
CA PRO A 36 21.32 13.93 -18.89
C PRO A 36 20.51 14.25 -20.15
N GLU A 37 21.16 14.81 -21.17
CA GLU A 37 20.54 15.21 -22.44
C GLU A 37 19.95 14.05 -23.23
N GLN A 38 20.26 12.79 -22.91
CA GLN A 38 19.59 11.64 -23.54
C GLN A 38 18.14 11.47 -23.09
N ASN A 39 17.79 11.92 -21.88
CA ASN A 39 16.52 11.64 -21.23
C ASN A 39 15.57 12.84 -21.32
N ALA A 40 14.36 12.61 -21.84
CA ALA A 40 13.38 13.68 -22.04
C ALA A 40 12.97 14.36 -20.73
N ARG A 41 12.84 13.60 -19.64
CA ARG A 41 12.44 14.15 -18.35
C ARG A 41 13.54 14.99 -17.72
N LYS A 42 14.81 14.58 -17.83
CA LYS A 42 15.94 15.40 -17.41
C LYS A 42 16.04 16.71 -18.20
N ARG A 43 15.76 16.70 -19.51
CA ARG A 43 15.70 17.93 -20.33
C ARG A 43 14.59 18.87 -19.85
N GLU A 44 13.39 18.36 -19.57
CA GLU A 44 12.30 19.15 -18.98
C GLU A 44 12.73 19.79 -17.65
N PHE A 45 13.41 19.02 -16.77
CA PHE A 45 13.86 19.54 -15.47
C PHE A 45 14.88 20.67 -15.62
N MET A 46 15.84 20.55 -16.52
CA MET A 46 16.81 21.60 -16.82
C MET A 46 16.13 22.86 -17.39
N GLU A 47 15.17 22.70 -18.30
CA GLU A 47 14.42 23.82 -18.86
C GLU A 47 13.61 24.56 -17.78
N TYR A 48 12.92 23.80 -16.92
CA TYR A 48 12.11 24.37 -15.85
C TYR A 48 12.98 25.07 -14.79
N ALA A 49 14.13 24.49 -14.44
CA ALA A 49 15.09 25.09 -13.51
C ALA A 49 15.55 26.46 -14.01
N LYS A 50 15.93 26.58 -15.29
CA LYS A 50 16.35 27.84 -15.90
C LYS A 50 15.26 28.91 -15.84
N LYS A 51 13.98 28.54 -16.04
CA LYS A 51 12.84 29.46 -15.89
C LYS A 51 12.67 29.94 -14.44
N LEU A 52 12.93 29.07 -13.45
CA LEU A 52 12.83 29.40 -12.03
C LEU A 52 13.98 30.27 -11.52
N GLU A 53 15.20 30.06 -12.00
CA GLU A 53 16.37 30.85 -11.60
C GLU A 53 16.14 32.35 -11.84
N GLY A 54 15.60 32.71 -13.00
CA GLY A 54 15.24 34.09 -13.32
C GLY A 54 14.14 34.68 -12.42
N LYS A 55 13.23 33.84 -11.91
CA LYS A 55 12.15 34.27 -10.99
C LYS A 55 12.60 34.38 -9.53
N ARG A 56 13.49 33.49 -9.08
CA ARG A 56 13.92 33.39 -7.67
C ARG A 56 15.22 34.13 -7.36
N GLY A 57 16.02 34.45 -8.37
CA GLY A 57 17.32 35.12 -8.19
C GLY A 57 18.41 34.25 -7.58
N MET A 58 18.24 32.92 -7.60
CA MET A 58 19.22 31.95 -7.09
C MET A 58 19.27 30.72 -7.98
N THR A 59 20.41 30.03 -8.01
CA THR A 59 20.61 28.81 -8.79
C THR A 59 19.67 27.69 -8.35
N GLY A 60 19.23 26.88 -9.31
CA GLY A 60 18.29 25.78 -9.11
C GLY A 60 18.91 24.40 -9.41
N TYR A 61 18.07 23.47 -9.87
CA TYR A 61 18.52 22.16 -10.34
C TYR A 61 19.56 22.31 -11.45
N ASN A 62 20.76 21.78 -11.23
CA ASN A 62 21.86 21.78 -12.19
C ASN A 62 22.50 20.38 -12.21
N PRO A 63 22.31 19.56 -13.26
CA PRO A 63 22.87 18.21 -13.28
C PRO A 63 24.41 18.18 -13.39
N TYR A 64 25.04 19.30 -13.75
CA TYR A 64 26.49 19.40 -13.93
C TYR A 64 27.28 19.64 -12.64
N VAL A 65 26.61 19.85 -11.50
CA VAL A 65 27.31 19.86 -10.19
C VAL A 65 27.47 18.46 -9.59
N HIS A 66 26.85 17.44 -10.18
CA HIS A 66 26.89 16.07 -9.68
C HIS A 66 28.32 15.53 -9.62
N ALA A 67 28.69 14.93 -8.48
CA ALA A 67 29.98 14.26 -8.26
C ALA A 67 31.21 15.03 -8.78
N GLY A 68 31.29 16.33 -8.48
CA GLY A 68 32.43 17.17 -8.89
C GLY A 68 32.50 17.46 -10.39
N GLY A 69 31.37 17.42 -11.10
CA GLY A 69 31.29 17.77 -12.53
C GLY A 69 30.90 16.62 -13.46
N ILE A 70 30.68 15.41 -12.95
CA ILE A 70 30.30 14.25 -13.73
C ILE A 70 28.77 14.09 -13.71
N PRO A 71 28.05 14.49 -14.76
CA PRO A 71 26.60 14.45 -14.74
C PRO A 71 26.09 13.00 -14.92
N LEU A 72 24.84 12.79 -14.50
CA LEU A 72 24.10 11.54 -14.74
C LEU A 72 24.03 11.20 -16.23
N GLY A 73 23.77 9.92 -16.57
CA GLY A 73 23.63 9.47 -17.95
C GLY A 73 24.95 9.14 -18.65
N GLN A 74 25.97 8.72 -17.87
CA GLN A 74 27.17 8.12 -18.44
C GLN A 74 26.88 6.74 -19.08
N ARG A 75 25.96 6.00 -18.45
CA ARG A 75 25.25 4.86 -19.04
C ARG A 75 23.86 5.27 -19.53
N GLN A 76 23.17 4.35 -20.18
CA GLN A 76 21.81 4.60 -20.66
C GLN A 76 20.87 4.87 -19.48
N LEU A 77 20.09 5.95 -19.57
CA LEU A 77 18.94 6.19 -18.69
C LEU A 77 17.72 5.55 -19.36
N VAL A 78 17.12 4.58 -18.70
CA VAL A 78 16.14 3.68 -19.32
C VAL A 78 14.79 3.76 -18.60
N PRO A 79 13.66 3.64 -19.32
CA PRO A 79 12.33 3.67 -18.72
C PRO A 79 12.01 2.34 -18.03
N TYR A 80 10.94 2.33 -17.25
CA TYR A 80 10.42 1.17 -16.53
C TYR A 80 9.02 0.84 -17.03
N LYS A 81 8.78 -0.44 -17.34
CA LYS A 81 7.44 -0.96 -17.59
C LYS A 81 6.79 -1.28 -16.25
N LEU A 82 5.63 -0.72 -15.94
CA LEU A 82 4.88 -1.13 -14.76
C LEU A 82 4.42 -2.58 -14.95
N SER A 83 4.77 -3.45 -14.01
CA SER A 83 4.49 -4.88 -14.14
C SER A 83 3.00 -5.14 -14.35
N SER A 84 2.66 -6.11 -15.20
CA SER A 84 1.29 -6.49 -15.61
C SER A 84 0.44 -5.43 -16.34
N THR A 85 0.99 -4.26 -16.67
CA THR A 85 0.27 -3.16 -17.37
C THR A 85 0.88 -2.85 -18.75
N GLU A 86 0.25 -1.96 -19.52
CA GLU A 86 0.87 -1.38 -20.71
C GLU A 86 1.88 -0.25 -20.44
N TYR A 87 1.83 0.40 -19.29
CA TYR A 87 2.56 1.63 -19.01
C TYR A 87 4.09 1.43 -19.04
N VAL A 88 4.78 2.31 -19.76
CA VAL A 88 6.24 2.43 -19.79
C VAL A 88 6.58 3.90 -19.55
N VAL A 89 7.20 4.20 -18.41
CA VAL A 89 7.44 5.57 -17.95
C VAL A 89 8.89 5.76 -17.53
N GLU A 90 9.37 7.00 -17.51
CA GLU A 90 10.70 7.31 -17.00
C GLU A 90 10.76 7.05 -15.48
N GLY A 91 11.92 6.64 -14.95
CA GLY A 91 12.07 6.40 -13.51
C GLY A 91 11.79 7.64 -12.64
N ASP A 92 12.02 8.83 -13.20
CA ASP A 92 11.66 10.11 -12.58
C ASP A 92 10.15 10.28 -12.38
N ASP A 93 9.33 9.72 -13.27
CA ASP A 93 7.86 9.78 -13.22
C ASP A 93 7.28 8.74 -12.21
N LEU A 94 8.14 7.87 -11.67
CA LEU A 94 7.82 6.96 -10.56
C LEU A 94 8.31 7.47 -9.20
N HIS A 95 8.94 8.64 -9.14
CA HIS A 95 9.20 9.30 -7.87
C HIS A 95 7.88 9.82 -7.28
N PHE A 96 7.57 9.51 -6.01
CA PHE A 96 6.27 9.84 -5.40
C PHE A 96 5.90 11.34 -5.50
N VAL A 97 6.88 12.25 -5.41
CA VAL A 97 6.66 13.70 -5.62
C VAL A 97 6.13 14.03 -7.03
N ASN A 98 6.55 13.28 -8.05
CA ASN A 98 6.17 13.49 -9.44
C ASN A 98 4.95 12.64 -9.85
N ASN A 99 4.43 11.81 -8.94
CA ASN A 99 3.39 10.85 -9.24
C ASN A 99 2.15 11.11 -8.36
N PRO A 100 1.09 11.74 -8.89
CA PRO A 100 -0.09 12.07 -8.10
C PRO A 100 -0.86 10.84 -7.60
N ALA A 101 -0.79 9.71 -8.30
CA ALA A 101 -1.43 8.47 -7.86
C ALA A 101 -0.77 7.91 -6.60
N MET A 102 0.57 7.95 -6.53
CA MET A 102 1.30 7.51 -5.33
C MET A 102 0.99 8.38 -4.11
N GLN A 103 0.85 9.70 -4.30
CA GLN A 103 0.43 10.59 -3.23
C GLN A 103 -1.01 10.32 -2.79
N GLN A 104 -1.94 10.17 -3.74
CA GLN A 104 -3.33 9.89 -3.43
C GLN A 104 -3.52 8.52 -2.78
N PHE A 105 -2.75 7.50 -3.15
CA PHE A 105 -2.75 6.21 -2.45
C PHE A 105 -2.50 6.41 -0.96
N TRP A 106 -1.49 7.21 -0.61
CA TRP A 106 -1.21 7.50 0.80
C TRP A 106 -2.30 8.38 1.41
N ASP A 107 -2.74 9.42 0.73
CA ASP A 107 -3.77 10.33 1.25
C ASP A 107 -5.08 9.58 1.57
N ASP A 108 -5.51 8.67 0.69
CA ASP A 108 -6.69 7.82 0.91
C ASP A 108 -6.53 6.91 2.14
N ILE A 109 -5.35 6.35 2.40
CA ILE A 109 -5.13 5.60 3.65
C ILE A 109 -5.12 6.55 4.85
N ARG A 110 -4.33 7.63 4.79
CA ARG A 110 -4.13 8.56 5.91
C ARG A 110 -5.44 9.19 6.40
N ARG A 111 -6.32 9.54 5.44
CA ARG A 111 -7.61 10.20 5.69
C ARG A 111 -8.74 9.23 6.08
N THR A 112 -8.46 7.93 6.16
CA THR A 112 -9.45 6.91 6.48
C THR A 112 -9.47 6.56 7.97
N ILE A 113 -10.66 6.38 8.53
CA ILE A 113 -10.88 5.83 9.86
C ILE A 113 -12.14 4.95 9.86
N VAL A 114 -12.16 3.93 10.72
CA VAL A 114 -13.34 3.08 10.91
C VAL A 114 -13.92 3.30 12.29
N VAL A 115 -15.23 3.55 12.40
CA VAL A 115 -15.90 3.82 13.68
C VAL A 115 -17.18 3.01 13.81
N GLY A 116 -17.28 2.17 14.85
CA GLY A 116 -18.47 1.37 15.15
C GLY A 116 -19.67 2.23 15.57
N LEU A 117 -20.86 1.87 15.11
CA LEU A 117 -22.12 2.55 15.44
C LEU A 117 -22.85 1.92 16.63
N ASP A 118 -22.65 0.64 16.90
CA ASP A 118 -23.43 -0.10 17.90
C ASP A 118 -23.34 0.53 19.30
N MET A 119 -22.13 0.94 19.72
CA MET A 119 -21.94 1.59 21.02
C MET A 119 -22.62 2.96 21.09
N ALA A 120 -22.64 3.73 19.99
CA ALA A 120 -23.34 4.99 19.94
C ALA A 120 -24.86 4.79 19.99
N HIS A 121 -25.38 3.79 19.28
CA HIS A 121 -26.79 3.40 19.33
C HIS A 121 -27.20 2.95 20.74
N GLU A 122 -26.34 2.20 21.44
CA GLU A 122 -26.58 1.82 22.84
C GLU A 122 -26.65 3.04 23.78
N VAL A 123 -25.82 4.07 23.57
CA VAL A 123 -25.90 5.32 24.34
C VAL A 123 -27.26 5.99 24.14
N LEU A 124 -27.72 6.10 22.89
CA LEU A 124 -29.03 6.68 22.55
C LEU A 124 -30.18 5.91 23.22
N GLN A 125 -30.17 4.59 23.12
CA GLN A 125 -31.22 3.73 23.66
C GLN A 125 -31.22 3.71 25.20
N LYS A 126 -30.05 3.53 25.82
CA LYS A 126 -29.95 3.33 27.28
C LYS A 126 -29.96 4.63 28.07
N ARG A 127 -29.28 5.69 27.61
CA ARG A 127 -29.19 6.95 28.37
C ARG A 127 -30.28 7.93 28.02
N LEU A 128 -30.76 7.93 26.77
CA LEU A 128 -31.71 8.93 26.28
C LEU A 128 -33.09 8.36 25.95
N GLY A 129 -33.25 7.02 26.00
CA GLY A 129 -34.52 6.36 25.67
C GLY A 129 -34.95 6.58 24.22
N LYS A 130 -34.00 6.83 23.31
CA LYS A 130 -34.27 7.07 21.89
C LYS A 130 -34.31 5.75 21.13
N GLU A 131 -35.24 5.63 20.21
CA GLU A 131 -35.30 4.51 19.27
C GLU A 131 -34.27 4.70 18.15
N VAL A 132 -33.69 3.61 17.69
CA VAL A 132 -32.77 3.58 16.54
C VAL A 132 -33.34 2.59 15.54
N THR A 133 -33.65 3.07 14.34
CA THR A 133 -34.23 2.28 13.24
C THR A 133 -33.41 2.51 11.95
N PRO A 134 -33.59 1.71 10.90
CA PRO A 134 -32.99 2.01 9.61
C PRO A 134 -33.32 3.42 9.10
N GLU A 135 -34.54 3.91 9.34
CA GLU A 135 -34.95 5.28 9.00
C GLU A 135 -34.13 6.34 9.74
N THR A 136 -33.95 6.20 11.06
CA THR A 136 -33.12 7.16 11.83
C THR A 136 -31.64 7.07 11.46
N ILE A 137 -31.16 5.89 11.08
CA ILE A 137 -29.78 5.69 10.59
C ILE A 137 -29.61 6.35 9.22
N ASN A 138 -30.54 6.21 8.29
CA ASN A 138 -30.48 6.88 6.99
C ASN A 138 -30.49 8.41 7.14
N ASN A 139 -31.37 8.96 7.98
CA ASN A 139 -31.37 10.40 8.31
C ASN A 139 -30.02 10.84 8.92
N TYR A 140 -29.47 10.05 9.85
CA TYR A 140 -28.15 10.30 10.40
C TYR A 140 -27.05 10.31 9.33
N LEU A 141 -27.07 9.39 8.37
CA LEU A 141 -26.06 9.29 7.31
C LEU A 141 -26.15 10.44 6.30
N GLU A 142 -27.34 10.95 6.03
CA GLU A 142 -27.54 12.17 5.23
C GLU A 142 -26.90 13.38 5.91
N ILE A 143 -27.25 13.62 7.18
CA ILE A 143 -26.69 14.71 7.99
C ILE A 143 -25.16 14.54 8.13
N LEU A 144 -24.68 13.30 8.30
CA LEU A 144 -23.25 13.03 8.47
C LEU A 144 -22.46 13.38 7.20
N ASN A 145 -22.98 13.05 6.02
CA ASN A 145 -22.30 13.37 4.77
C ASN A 145 -22.33 14.87 4.45
N HIS A 146 -23.28 15.64 5.00
CA HIS A 146 -23.22 17.11 5.03
C HIS A 146 -22.16 17.62 6.04
N ALA A 147 -22.16 17.09 7.27
CA ALA A 147 -21.30 17.58 8.33
C ALA A 147 -19.82 17.18 8.16
N MET A 148 -19.52 15.96 7.71
CA MET A 148 -18.17 15.39 7.66
C MET A 148 -17.16 16.23 6.85
N PRO A 149 -17.52 16.80 5.68
CA PRO A 149 -16.64 17.72 4.95
C PRO A 149 -16.33 19.03 5.67
N GLY A 150 -17.05 19.37 6.74
CA GLY A 150 -16.87 20.59 7.56
C GLY A 150 -17.98 21.63 7.40
N ALA A 151 -19.24 21.19 7.37
CA ALA A 151 -20.42 22.04 7.33
C ALA A 151 -21.21 21.98 8.66
N ALA A 152 -22.00 23.01 8.95
CA ALA A 152 -22.67 23.18 10.23
C ALA A 152 -24.07 22.55 10.26
N VAL A 153 -24.48 22.05 11.42
CA VAL A 153 -25.80 21.41 11.65
C VAL A 153 -26.55 21.92 12.89
N VAL A 154 -25.95 22.79 13.71
CA VAL A 154 -26.57 23.25 14.97
C VAL A 154 -26.43 24.75 15.18
N GLN A 155 -25.20 25.27 15.16
CA GLN A 155 -24.95 26.66 15.54
C GLN A 155 -25.26 27.63 14.39
N GLU A 156 -25.84 28.78 14.72
CA GLU A 156 -26.03 29.92 13.81
C GLU A 156 -24.69 30.62 13.49
N HIS A 157 -24.62 31.30 12.35
CA HIS A 157 -23.48 32.12 11.90
C HIS A 157 -22.15 31.35 11.81
N MET A 158 -22.21 30.07 11.44
CA MET A 158 -21.02 29.26 11.17
C MET A 158 -20.40 29.60 9.82
N VAL A 159 -19.08 29.43 9.74
CA VAL A 159 -18.34 29.40 8.47
C VAL A 159 -18.05 27.94 8.13
N GLU A 160 -18.00 27.64 6.84
CA GLU A 160 -17.97 26.25 6.36
C GLU A 160 -16.84 26.05 5.33
N THR A 161 -16.45 24.80 5.11
CA THR A 161 -15.52 24.45 4.04
C THR A 161 -16.21 24.60 2.68
N HIS A 162 -15.47 25.02 1.65
CA HIS A 162 -16.03 25.09 0.30
C HIS A 162 -16.20 23.65 -0.25
N PRO A 163 -17.40 23.19 -0.65
CA PRO A 163 -17.62 21.79 -1.05
C PRO A 163 -16.69 21.32 -2.18
N GLY A 164 -16.39 22.17 -3.16
CA GLY A 164 -15.42 21.87 -4.22
C GLY A 164 -13.93 21.74 -3.81
N LEU A 165 -13.58 21.92 -2.53
CA LEU A 165 -12.24 21.64 -2.00
C LEU A 165 -12.19 20.36 -1.15
N VAL A 166 -13.36 19.79 -0.84
CA VAL A 166 -13.55 18.67 0.08
C VAL A 166 -14.49 17.62 -0.54
N ASP A 167 -14.55 17.57 -1.87
CA ASP A 167 -15.43 16.71 -2.66
C ASP A 167 -15.07 15.23 -2.59
N ASP A 168 -13.86 14.92 -2.12
CA ASP A 168 -13.40 13.55 -1.86
C ASP A 168 -13.81 13.02 -0.47
N CYS A 169 -14.35 13.88 0.40
CA CYS A 169 -14.83 13.50 1.72
C CYS A 169 -16.14 12.71 1.62
N ASN A 170 -16.19 11.52 2.22
CA ASN A 170 -17.41 10.72 2.26
C ASN A 170 -17.45 9.78 3.47
N VAL A 171 -18.67 9.44 3.88
CA VAL A 171 -18.93 8.40 4.88
C VAL A 171 -19.88 7.36 4.30
N ARG A 172 -19.48 6.10 4.44
CA ARG A 172 -20.36 4.94 4.17
C ARG A 172 -20.38 4.00 5.36
N VAL A 173 -21.41 3.18 5.46
CA VAL A 173 -21.54 2.13 6.46
C VAL A 173 -21.48 0.74 5.84
N PHE A 174 -21.09 -0.24 6.64
CA PHE A 174 -21.25 -1.66 6.33
C PHE A 174 -21.64 -2.42 7.58
N SER A 175 -22.33 -3.54 7.39
CA SER A 175 -22.77 -4.41 8.47
C SER A 175 -22.72 -5.87 8.01
N GLY A 176 -22.49 -6.78 8.97
CA GLY A 176 -22.71 -8.21 8.74
C GLY A 176 -24.18 -8.62 8.93
N ASP A 177 -25.07 -7.71 9.33
CA ASP A 177 -26.51 -7.95 9.39
C ASP A 177 -27.17 -7.54 8.06
N ASP A 178 -27.41 -8.51 7.18
CA ASP A 178 -28.03 -8.26 5.87
C ASP A 178 -29.40 -7.58 6.01
N ALA A 179 -30.18 -7.91 7.05
CA ALA A 179 -31.49 -7.31 7.28
C ALA A 179 -31.41 -5.79 7.56
N LEU A 180 -30.34 -5.32 8.20
CA LEU A 180 -30.10 -3.89 8.35
C LEU A 180 -29.53 -3.31 7.05
N ALA A 181 -28.56 -3.98 6.43
CA ALA A 181 -27.89 -3.49 5.22
C ALA A 181 -28.85 -3.30 4.03
N ASP A 182 -29.90 -4.12 3.93
CA ASP A 182 -30.95 -4.02 2.91
C ASP A 182 -31.81 -2.77 3.07
N GLU A 183 -31.94 -2.26 4.30
CA GLU A 183 -32.76 -1.08 4.63
C GLU A 183 -31.95 0.24 4.64
N ILE A 184 -30.62 0.16 4.56
CA ILE A 184 -29.76 1.34 4.39
C ILE A 184 -29.76 1.76 2.91
N ASP A 185 -29.90 3.07 2.69
CA ASP A 185 -29.83 3.67 1.36
C ASP A 185 -28.50 3.29 0.67
N ASP A 186 -28.62 2.82 -0.58
CA ASP A 186 -27.51 2.38 -1.42
C ASP A 186 -26.38 3.40 -1.52
N GLN A 187 -26.68 4.70 -1.45
CA GLN A 187 -25.67 5.75 -1.54
C GLN A 187 -24.72 5.77 -0.32
N TYR A 188 -25.20 5.30 0.84
CA TYR A 188 -24.45 5.32 2.10
C TYR A 188 -23.89 3.96 2.50
N LYS A 189 -24.08 2.89 1.74
CA LYS A 189 -23.53 1.56 2.11
C LYS A 189 -22.34 1.12 1.27
N ILE A 190 -21.47 0.34 1.91
CA ILE A 190 -20.55 -0.60 1.26
C ILE A 190 -21.20 -1.96 1.39
N ASP A 191 -21.84 -2.39 0.30
CA ASP A 191 -22.54 -3.67 0.25
C ASP A 191 -21.54 -4.84 0.14
N ILE A 192 -21.37 -5.60 1.22
CA ILE A 192 -20.43 -6.72 1.29
C ILE A 192 -20.78 -7.80 0.25
N ASN A 193 -22.07 -8.08 0.04
CA ASN A 193 -22.52 -9.10 -0.90
C ASN A 193 -22.27 -8.71 -2.36
N LYS A 194 -22.28 -7.40 -2.66
CA LYS A 194 -21.98 -6.87 -3.99
C LYS A 194 -20.48 -6.70 -4.25
N MET A 195 -19.73 -6.31 -3.23
CA MET A 195 -18.31 -5.96 -3.41
C MET A 195 -17.38 -7.16 -3.42
N PHE A 196 -17.80 -8.29 -2.83
CA PHE A 196 -16.99 -9.49 -2.65
C PHE A 196 -17.61 -10.72 -3.30
N PRO A 197 -16.79 -11.70 -3.75
CA PRO A 197 -17.27 -13.04 -4.06
C PRO A 197 -18.05 -13.65 -2.90
N GLU A 198 -19.01 -14.52 -3.19
CA GLU A 198 -19.96 -15.07 -2.21
C GLU A 198 -19.28 -15.70 -0.99
N ASP A 199 -18.26 -16.54 -1.20
CA ASP A 199 -17.48 -17.19 -0.15
C ASP A 199 -16.72 -16.19 0.73
N GLN A 200 -16.19 -15.13 0.11
CA GLN A 200 -15.54 -14.04 0.84
C GLN A 200 -16.54 -13.19 1.61
N ALA A 201 -17.70 -12.89 1.02
CA ALA A 201 -18.77 -12.12 1.66
C ALA A 201 -19.30 -12.85 2.89
N GLU A 202 -19.56 -14.16 2.80
CA GLU A 202 -19.95 -14.99 3.94
C GLU A 202 -18.90 -14.95 5.06
N THR A 203 -17.61 -15.11 4.70
CA THR A 203 -16.50 -15.07 5.65
C THR A 203 -16.41 -13.71 6.36
N LEU A 204 -16.54 -12.61 5.61
CA LEU A 204 -16.49 -11.25 6.14
C LEU A 204 -17.67 -10.97 7.07
N LYS A 205 -18.90 -11.30 6.65
CA LYS A 205 -20.10 -11.11 7.47
C LYS A 205 -20.05 -11.96 8.75
N ALA A 206 -19.55 -13.20 8.67
CA ALA A 206 -19.37 -14.04 9.84
C ALA A 206 -18.34 -13.45 10.83
N ALA A 207 -17.25 -12.88 10.32
CA ALA A 207 -16.21 -12.27 11.17
C ALA A 207 -16.64 -10.93 11.79
N ILE A 208 -17.41 -10.13 11.05
CA ILE A 208 -17.95 -8.85 11.52
C ILE A 208 -19.13 -9.08 12.48
N GLY A 209 -19.91 -10.14 12.25
CA GLY A 209 -21.15 -10.39 12.96
C GLY A 209 -22.20 -9.30 12.69
N LYS A 210 -23.23 -9.24 13.54
CA LYS A 210 -24.29 -8.24 13.45
C LYS A 210 -23.88 -6.90 14.07
N THR A 211 -22.73 -6.38 13.66
CA THR A 211 -22.20 -5.08 14.06
C THR A 211 -22.17 -4.15 12.86
N THR A 212 -22.30 -2.85 13.11
CA THR A 212 -22.37 -1.83 12.06
C THR A 212 -21.23 -0.84 12.19
N TRP A 213 -20.52 -0.59 11.09
CA TRP A 213 -19.29 0.20 11.07
C TRP A 213 -19.36 1.29 10.03
N GLN A 214 -18.72 2.42 10.31
CA GLN A 214 -18.60 3.55 9.41
C GLN A 214 -17.19 3.58 8.82
N ALA A 215 -17.09 3.52 7.50
CA ALA A 215 -15.91 3.86 6.72
C ALA A 215 -15.93 5.38 6.46
N ILE A 216 -15.08 6.11 7.16
CA ILE A 216 -15.04 7.57 7.13
C ILE A 216 -13.76 8.02 6.44
N HIS A 217 -13.90 8.83 5.40
CA HIS A 217 -12.79 9.39 4.65
C HIS A 217 -12.83 10.91 4.73
N VAL A 218 -11.98 11.51 5.56
CA VAL A 218 -11.91 12.97 5.73
C VAL A 218 -11.30 13.62 4.47
N PRO A 219 -11.40 14.96 4.28
CA PRO A 219 -10.92 15.59 3.06
C PRO A 219 -9.41 15.44 2.88
N THR A 220 -8.95 15.14 1.66
CA THR A 220 -7.52 15.03 1.33
C THR A 220 -6.77 16.32 1.65
N ILE A 221 -7.37 17.48 1.37
CA ILE A 221 -6.76 18.80 1.69
C ILE A 221 -6.47 18.97 3.18
N VAL A 222 -7.27 18.36 4.06
CA VAL A 222 -7.10 18.43 5.52
C VAL A 222 -5.87 17.64 5.94
N VAL A 223 -5.74 16.37 5.52
CA VAL A 223 -4.59 15.54 5.93
C VAL A 223 -3.28 15.97 5.25
N ARG A 224 -3.34 16.63 4.10
CA ARG A 224 -2.16 17.28 3.48
C ARG A 224 -1.72 18.53 4.24
N THR A 225 -2.66 19.24 4.87
CA THR A 225 -2.38 20.42 5.71
C THR A 225 -1.93 20.03 7.12
N CYS A 226 -2.51 18.95 7.65
CA CYS A 226 -2.30 18.46 9.00
C CYS A 226 -1.51 17.13 8.98
N ASP A 227 -2.00 16.10 9.68
CA ASP A 227 -1.37 14.79 9.78
C ASP A 227 -2.40 13.66 9.93
N GLY A 228 -1.94 12.41 10.06
CA GLY A 228 -2.82 11.26 10.30
C GLY A 228 -3.55 11.30 11.66
N GLY A 229 -2.95 11.91 12.69
CA GLY A 229 -3.58 12.07 13.99
C GLY A 229 -4.85 12.95 13.94
N THR A 230 -5.00 13.75 12.89
CA THR A 230 -6.17 14.57 12.63
C THR A 230 -7.40 13.74 12.28
N THR A 231 -7.23 12.62 11.56
CA THR A 231 -8.33 11.86 10.94
C THR A 231 -9.38 11.37 11.96
N SER A 232 -8.95 10.66 13.01
CA SER A 232 -9.91 10.16 14.03
C SER A 232 -10.56 11.29 14.84
N ARG A 233 -9.82 12.39 15.06
CA ARG A 233 -10.35 13.56 15.77
C ARG A 233 -11.40 14.28 14.94
N TRP A 234 -11.07 14.61 13.69
CA TRP A 234 -11.99 15.24 12.74
C TRP A 234 -13.27 14.42 12.62
N SER A 235 -13.14 13.12 12.35
CA SER A 235 -14.25 12.17 12.30
C SER A 235 -15.12 12.27 13.54
N ALA A 236 -14.55 12.11 14.74
CA ALA A 236 -15.33 12.12 15.97
C ALA A 236 -16.07 13.44 16.23
N MET A 237 -15.51 14.59 15.82
CA MET A 237 -16.20 15.88 15.99
C MET A 237 -17.48 15.91 15.15
N GLN A 238 -17.38 15.53 13.88
CA GLN A 238 -18.53 15.56 12.98
C GLN A 238 -19.55 14.47 13.33
N LEU A 239 -19.10 13.31 13.81
CA LEU A 239 -19.99 12.27 14.34
C LEU A 239 -20.81 12.77 15.53
N CYS A 240 -20.18 13.45 16.50
CA CYS A 240 -20.90 13.99 17.67
C CYS A 240 -21.93 15.05 17.27
N MET A 241 -21.56 15.97 16.37
CA MET A 241 -22.48 17.00 15.86
C MET A 241 -23.67 16.39 15.12
N THR A 242 -23.41 15.35 14.32
CA THR A 242 -24.46 14.63 13.60
C THR A 242 -25.40 13.90 14.55
N PHE A 243 -24.89 13.21 15.58
CA PHE A 243 -25.75 12.58 16.58
C PHE A 243 -26.61 13.60 17.33
N ILE A 244 -26.05 14.78 17.64
CA ILE A 244 -26.80 15.86 18.28
C ILE A 244 -28.01 16.26 17.43
N ASP A 245 -27.78 16.50 16.14
CA ASP A 245 -28.81 16.93 15.20
C ASP A 245 -29.80 15.80 14.87
N ALA A 246 -29.31 14.70 14.30
CA ALA A 246 -30.12 13.59 13.79
C ALA A 246 -31.02 12.95 14.84
N TYR A 247 -30.60 12.97 16.11
CA TYR A 247 -31.36 12.39 17.22
C TYR A 247 -31.95 13.44 18.15
N ASN A 248 -31.91 14.74 17.83
CA ASN A 248 -32.46 15.81 18.67
C ASN A 248 -31.97 15.70 20.13
N MET A 249 -30.66 15.67 20.32
CA MET A 249 -30.03 15.68 21.63
C MET A 249 -29.80 17.12 22.10
N CYS A 250 -29.56 17.32 23.40
CA CYS A 250 -29.04 18.60 23.85
C CYS A 250 -27.62 18.80 23.27
N ALA A 251 -27.38 19.96 22.64
CA ALA A 251 -26.09 20.32 22.07
C ALA A 251 -25.04 20.61 23.15
N GLY A 252 -24.53 19.54 23.80
CA GLY A 252 -23.53 19.60 24.85
C GLY A 252 -23.95 19.00 26.20
N GLU A 253 -24.75 17.93 26.21
CA GLU A 253 -25.05 17.18 27.45
C GLU A 253 -24.07 16.03 27.74
N ALA A 254 -24.17 15.44 28.94
CA ALA A 254 -23.26 14.38 29.39
C ALA A 254 -23.25 13.14 28.48
N ALA A 255 -24.36 12.82 27.79
CA ALA A 255 -24.40 11.70 26.85
C ALA A 255 -23.52 11.93 25.60
N VAL A 256 -23.29 13.18 25.20
CA VAL A 256 -22.38 13.52 24.08
C VAL A 256 -20.93 13.11 24.42
N ALA A 257 -20.54 13.14 25.70
CA ALA A 257 -19.21 12.70 26.11
C ALA A 257 -19.00 11.19 25.88
N ASP A 258 -20.03 10.37 26.06
CA ASP A 258 -19.96 8.94 25.77
C ASP A 258 -19.81 8.68 24.27
N LEU A 259 -20.56 9.43 23.44
CA LEU A 259 -20.43 9.38 21.98
C LEU A 259 -19.00 9.78 21.55
N ALA A 260 -18.44 10.82 22.16
CA ALA A 260 -17.08 11.26 21.90
C ALA A 260 -16.04 10.20 22.32
N TYR A 261 -16.24 9.52 23.46
CA TYR A 261 -15.35 8.45 23.89
C TYR A 261 -15.45 7.22 22.99
N ALA A 262 -16.66 6.83 22.56
CA ALA A 262 -16.88 5.77 21.60
C ALA A 262 -16.16 6.06 20.27
N ALA A 263 -16.41 7.26 19.70
CA ALA A 263 -15.86 7.65 18.40
C ALA A 263 -14.34 7.90 18.39
N LYS A 264 -13.71 8.13 19.55
CA LYS A 264 -12.27 8.45 19.65
C LYS A 264 -11.42 7.33 20.25
N HIS A 265 -12.05 6.34 20.92
CA HIS A 265 -11.32 5.29 21.63
C HIS A 265 -12.05 3.94 21.59
N ALA A 266 -13.26 3.85 22.16
CA ALA A 266 -13.85 2.55 22.48
C ALA A 266 -14.38 1.78 21.26
N ALA A 267 -14.73 2.48 20.18
CA ALA A 267 -15.27 1.90 18.96
C ALA A 267 -14.53 2.40 17.69
N VAL A 268 -13.32 2.95 17.85
CA VAL A 268 -12.52 3.42 16.71
C VAL A 268 -11.46 2.40 16.34
N LEU A 269 -11.28 2.18 15.04
CA LEU A 269 -10.17 1.44 14.47
C LEU A 269 -9.33 2.39 13.60
N GLN A 270 -8.12 2.65 14.09
CA GLN A 270 -7.10 3.44 13.41
C GLN A 270 -6.44 2.63 12.29
N MET A 271 -5.94 3.30 11.24
CA MET A 271 -5.13 2.63 10.22
C MET A 271 -3.75 2.24 10.77
N SER A 272 -3.30 2.95 11.80
CA SER A 272 -2.09 2.61 12.55
C SER A 272 -2.05 3.30 13.91
N ASP A 273 -1.29 2.70 14.83
CA ASP A 273 -0.98 3.29 16.13
C ASP A 273 0.19 4.30 16.07
N MET A 274 0.43 4.98 17.19
CA MET A 274 1.53 5.92 17.36
C MET A 274 2.91 5.24 17.32
N LEU A 275 3.94 6.04 17.06
CA LEU A 275 5.34 5.58 17.01
C LEU A 275 6.18 6.01 18.22
N PRO A 276 7.23 5.23 18.58
CA PRO A 276 8.17 5.58 19.64
C PRO A 276 8.91 6.90 19.39
N ALA A 277 9.36 7.53 20.47
CA ALA A 277 9.89 8.90 20.48
C ALA A 277 10.97 9.21 19.42
N ARG A 278 11.90 8.30 19.14
CA ARG A 278 12.97 8.51 18.13
C ARG A 278 12.41 8.80 16.73
N ARG A 279 11.21 8.30 16.44
CA ARG A 279 10.50 8.43 15.17
C ARG A 279 9.06 8.87 15.43
N ALA A 280 8.87 9.76 16.41
CA ALA A 280 7.57 10.17 16.94
C ALA A 280 6.60 10.64 15.86
N ARG A 281 5.51 9.89 15.72
CA ARG A 281 4.33 10.25 14.93
C ARG A 281 3.09 9.77 15.68
N GLY A 282 2.00 10.52 15.54
CA GLY A 282 0.69 10.08 16.01
C GLY A 282 0.15 8.91 15.18
N PRO A 283 -1.07 8.45 15.50
CA PRO A 283 -1.77 7.44 14.74
C PRO A 283 -1.96 7.79 13.26
N ASN A 284 -2.37 6.81 12.43
CA ASN A 284 -2.59 6.96 10.99
C ASN A 284 -1.35 7.53 10.25
N ASN A 285 -0.14 7.19 10.71
CA ASN A 285 1.11 7.48 10.00
C ASN A 285 1.77 6.18 9.51
N PRO A 286 2.63 6.23 8.47
CA PRO A 286 3.06 5.03 7.76
C PRO A 286 3.78 3.99 8.61
N GLY A 287 4.64 4.44 9.53
CA GLY A 287 5.45 3.53 10.34
C GLY A 287 4.65 2.58 11.24
N GLY A 288 3.38 2.90 11.53
CA GLY A 288 2.53 2.06 12.39
C GLY A 288 1.58 1.14 11.62
N ILE A 289 1.54 1.21 10.29
CA ILE A 289 0.65 0.35 9.48
C ILE A 289 1.27 -1.05 9.43
N SER A 290 0.51 -2.05 9.89
CA SER A 290 0.93 -3.45 9.85
C SER A 290 0.89 -4.01 8.43
N PHE A 291 1.67 -5.06 8.19
CA PHE A 291 1.70 -5.75 6.91
C PHE A 291 0.36 -6.41 6.57
N GLY A 292 -0.35 -6.94 7.57
CA GLY A 292 -1.71 -7.43 7.40
C GLY A 292 -2.70 -6.33 7.01
N PHE A 293 -2.61 -5.13 7.62
CA PHE A 293 -3.48 -4.02 7.23
C PHE A 293 -3.20 -3.57 5.79
N MET A 294 -1.94 -3.49 5.38
CA MET A 294 -1.60 -3.20 3.98
C MET A 294 -2.20 -4.25 3.03
N SER A 295 -2.10 -5.53 3.38
CA SER A 295 -2.74 -6.63 2.61
C SER A 295 -4.26 -6.49 2.56
N ASP A 296 -4.89 -5.99 3.63
CA ASP A 296 -6.33 -5.83 3.69
C ASP A 296 -6.83 -4.59 2.95
N MET A 297 -6.07 -3.50 2.96
CA MET A 297 -6.36 -2.28 2.19
C MET A 297 -6.37 -2.56 0.69
N VAL A 298 -5.40 -3.30 0.19
CA VAL A 298 -5.32 -3.67 -1.24
C VAL A 298 -6.48 -4.61 -1.60
N GLN A 299 -7.18 -4.27 -2.68
CA GLN A 299 -8.45 -4.91 -3.07
C GLN A 299 -8.28 -5.94 -4.20
N THR A 300 -7.05 -6.28 -4.58
CA THR A 300 -6.82 -7.27 -5.63
C THR A 300 -7.39 -8.65 -5.27
N SER A 301 -7.41 -9.00 -3.97
CA SER A 301 -7.92 -10.30 -3.47
C SER A 301 -9.41 -10.54 -3.74
N ARG A 302 -10.23 -9.48 -3.83
CA ARG A 302 -11.67 -9.63 -4.12
C ARG A 302 -12.00 -9.64 -5.61
N VAL A 303 -11.11 -9.15 -6.47
CA VAL A 303 -11.34 -9.08 -7.92
C VAL A 303 -10.64 -10.19 -8.71
N LYS A 304 -9.50 -10.69 -8.21
CA LYS A 304 -8.75 -11.79 -8.83
C LYS A 304 -8.32 -12.84 -7.80
N PRO A 305 -9.24 -13.35 -6.96
CA PRO A 305 -8.92 -14.31 -5.90
C PRO A 305 -8.21 -15.57 -6.41
N GLN A 306 -8.52 -16.01 -7.63
CA GLN A 306 -8.00 -17.23 -8.24
C GLN A 306 -6.51 -17.19 -8.62
N ASP A 307 -5.87 -16.02 -8.53
CA ASP A 307 -4.46 -15.81 -8.86
C ASP A 307 -3.70 -15.26 -7.65
N PRO A 308 -3.27 -16.14 -6.72
CA PRO A 308 -2.66 -15.71 -5.47
C PRO A 308 -1.31 -15.01 -5.68
N VAL A 309 -0.61 -15.30 -6.79
CA VAL A 309 0.61 -14.60 -7.16
C VAL A 309 0.28 -13.16 -7.54
N TYR A 310 -0.67 -12.94 -8.44
CA TYR A 310 -1.09 -11.59 -8.83
C TYR A 310 -1.62 -10.76 -7.66
N VAL A 311 -2.38 -11.39 -6.76
CA VAL A 311 -2.85 -10.74 -5.52
C VAL A 311 -1.67 -10.28 -4.68
N SER A 312 -0.74 -11.19 -4.37
CA SER A 312 0.43 -10.90 -3.53
C SER A 312 1.32 -9.80 -4.13
N LEU A 313 1.54 -9.82 -5.44
CA LEU A 313 2.40 -8.86 -6.12
C LEU A 313 1.81 -7.45 -6.20
N ASN A 314 0.48 -7.30 -6.18
CA ASN A 314 -0.12 -5.97 -6.04
C ASN A 314 0.01 -5.45 -4.60
N VAL A 315 0.02 -6.33 -3.60
CA VAL A 315 0.36 -5.95 -2.21
C VAL A 315 1.85 -5.58 -2.09
N VAL A 316 2.76 -6.30 -2.76
CA VAL A 316 4.17 -5.89 -2.87
C VAL A 316 4.28 -4.50 -3.50
N ALA A 317 3.63 -4.25 -4.64
CA ALA A 317 3.69 -2.95 -5.30
C ALA A 317 3.19 -1.81 -4.39
N ALA A 318 2.04 -2.00 -3.73
CA ALA A 318 1.48 -1.07 -2.77
C ALA A 318 2.47 -0.79 -1.62
N GLY A 319 2.95 -1.87 -1.01
CA GLY A 319 3.85 -1.83 0.12
C GLY A 319 5.21 -1.23 -0.21
N SER A 320 5.86 -1.61 -1.31
CA SER A 320 7.20 -1.10 -1.66
C SER A 320 7.13 0.39 -2.00
N MET A 321 6.08 0.83 -2.71
CA MET A 321 5.86 2.26 -2.93
C MET A 321 5.65 3.00 -1.59
N PHE A 322 4.73 2.50 -0.77
CA PHE A 322 4.33 3.15 0.47
C PHE A 322 5.46 3.20 1.51
N TYR A 323 6.04 2.05 1.82
CA TYR A 323 7.03 1.88 2.86
C TYR A 323 8.41 2.38 2.44
N ASP A 324 8.86 2.16 1.20
CA ASP A 324 10.21 2.59 0.81
C ASP A 324 10.22 4.01 0.26
N GLN A 325 9.27 4.39 -0.62
CA GLN A 325 9.34 5.71 -1.27
C GLN A 325 8.82 6.82 -0.36
N ILE A 326 7.64 6.63 0.23
CA ILE A 326 7.00 7.65 1.07
C ILE A 326 7.54 7.57 2.50
N TRP A 327 7.44 6.42 3.16
CA TRP A 327 7.83 6.30 4.56
C TRP A 327 9.35 6.41 4.77
N LEU A 328 10.13 5.43 4.33
CA LEU A 328 11.58 5.43 4.51
C LEU A 328 12.25 6.56 3.71
N GLY A 329 11.82 6.75 2.46
CA GLY A 329 12.41 7.69 1.49
C GLY A 329 12.03 9.15 1.67
N SER A 330 11.04 9.45 2.52
CA SER A 330 10.67 10.83 2.85
C SER A 330 10.52 11.05 4.34
N TYR A 331 9.55 10.41 5.01
CA TYR A 331 9.29 10.65 6.45
C TYR A 331 10.51 10.36 7.35
N MET A 332 11.32 9.36 6.98
CA MET A 332 12.49 8.94 7.76
C MET A 332 13.83 9.37 7.17
N SER A 333 13.82 10.01 6.00
CA SER A 333 15.04 10.53 5.36
C SER A 333 14.77 11.81 4.54
N GLY A 334 14.39 11.69 3.27
CA GLY A 334 14.12 12.79 2.34
C GLY A 334 15.16 12.94 1.22
N GLY A 335 14.93 13.92 0.35
CA GLY A 335 15.81 14.22 -0.80
C GLY A 335 15.41 13.47 -2.07
N VAL A 336 16.39 12.91 -2.79
CA VAL A 336 16.14 12.07 -3.99
C VAL A 336 15.36 10.80 -3.64
N GLY A 337 15.46 10.34 -2.39
CA GLY A 337 14.69 9.22 -1.89
C GLY A 337 15.05 7.88 -2.53
N PHE A 338 14.08 6.96 -2.52
CA PHE A 338 14.31 5.53 -2.73
C PHE A 338 13.46 4.93 -3.86
N THR A 339 13.14 5.72 -4.89
CA THR A 339 12.31 5.27 -6.02
C THR A 339 12.75 3.93 -6.58
N GLN A 340 14.03 3.79 -6.94
CA GLN A 340 14.49 2.57 -7.62
C GLN A 340 14.71 1.38 -6.68
N TYR A 341 14.76 1.58 -5.36
CA TYR A 341 14.65 0.43 -4.43
C TYR A 341 13.26 -0.20 -4.56
N ALA A 342 12.22 0.64 -4.57
CA ALA A 342 10.84 0.18 -4.66
C ALA A 342 10.46 -0.33 -6.06
N THR A 343 10.82 0.40 -7.13
CA THR A 343 10.39 0.04 -8.49
C THR A 343 10.88 -1.34 -8.91
N ALA A 344 12.00 -1.83 -8.38
CA ALA A 344 12.50 -3.17 -8.66
C ALA A 344 11.47 -4.26 -8.31
N ALA A 345 10.61 -4.02 -7.34
CA ALA A 345 9.58 -4.96 -6.90
C ALA A 345 8.27 -4.87 -7.69
N TYR A 346 8.06 -3.83 -8.52
CA TYR A 346 6.81 -3.64 -9.26
C TYR A 346 6.97 -3.24 -10.73
N THR A 347 8.18 -3.36 -11.29
CA THR A 347 8.46 -3.05 -12.70
C THR A 347 9.14 -4.19 -13.44
N ASN A 348 9.03 -4.13 -14.76
CA ASN A 348 9.65 -5.00 -15.75
C ASN A 348 9.29 -6.49 -15.62
N ASP A 349 8.21 -6.82 -14.92
CA ASP A 349 7.71 -8.18 -14.67
C ASP A 349 8.78 -9.14 -14.10
N VAL A 350 9.80 -8.61 -13.40
CA VAL A 350 10.92 -9.42 -12.88
C VAL A 350 10.48 -10.25 -11.68
N LEU A 351 9.95 -9.58 -10.65
CA LEU A 351 9.42 -10.28 -9.49
C LEU A 351 8.23 -11.16 -9.85
N ASP A 352 7.41 -10.73 -10.81
CA ASP A 352 6.33 -11.52 -11.37
C ASP A 352 6.85 -12.87 -11.91
N ASP A 353 7.84 -12.83 -12.80
CA ASP A 353 8.42 -14.05 -13.39
C ASP A 353 8.91 -15.04 -12.32
N PHE A 354 9.67 -14.54 -11.34
CA PHE A 354 10.28 -15.39 -10.33
C PHE A 354 9.24 -16.00 -9.38
N SER A 355 8.20 -15.23 -9.06
CA SER A 355 7.11 -15.69 -8.20
C SER A 355 6.22 -16.72 -8.90
N TYR A 356 5.89 -16.51 -10.18
CA TYR A 356 5.14 -17.50 -10.95
C TYR A 356 5.94 -18.80 -11.14
N TYR A 357 7.24 -18.71 -11.43
CA TYR A 357 8.10 -19.90 -11.50
C TYR A 357 8.03 -20.71 -10.20
N GLY A 358 8.25 -20.07 -9.06
CA GLY A 358 8.28 -20.76 -7.77
C GLY A 358 6.94 -21.38 -7.40
N VAL A 359 5.85 -20.68 -7.65
CA VAL A 359 4.50 -21.18 -7.36
C VAL A 359 4.09 -22.31 -8.31
N ASP A 360 4.46 -22.25 -9.60
CA ASP A 360 4.27 -23.37 -10.52
C ASP A 360 5.07 -24.61 -10.07
N TYR A 361 6.33 -24.44 -9.65
CA TYR A 361 7.16 -25.51 -9.10
C TYR A 361 6.53 -26.13 -7.83
N ALA A 362 6.10 -25.30 -6.89
CA ALA A 362 5.46 -25.76 -5.66
C ALA A 362 4.13 -26.47 -5.93
N ASN A 363 3.32 -25.97 -6.87
CA ASN A 363 2.06 -26.58 -7.26
C ASN A 363 2.25 -27.95 -7.90
N ASP A 364 3.19 -28.08 -8.85
CA ASP A 364 3.52 -29.35 -9.50
C ASP A 364 3.96 -30.39 -8.46
N LYS A 365 4.63 -29.96 -7.39
CA LYS A 365 5.13 -30.83 -6.31
C LYS A 365 4.08 -31.20 -5.25
N PHE A 366 3.32 -30.23 -4.76
CA PHE A 366 2.43 -30.41 -3.60
C PHE A 366 0.95 -30.56 -3.98
N GLY A 367 0.62 -30.48 -5.28
CA GLY A 367 -0.75 -30.70 -5.77
C GLY A 367 -1.70 -29.51 -5.57
N GLY A 368 -1.16 -28.30 -5.38
CA GLY A 368 -1.93 -27.05 -5.32
C GLY A 368 -1.51 -26.12 -4.18
N PHE A 369 -2.18 -24.97 -4.11
CA PHE A 369 -1.96 -23.95 -3.08
C PHE A 369 -2.36 -24.44 -1.68
N ALA A 370 -1.63 -23.99 -0.67
CA ALA A 370 -1.84 -24.35 0.74
C ALA A 370 -1.93 -25.86 1.01
N LYS A 371 -1.22 -26.69 0.21
CA LYS A 371 -1.15 -28.16 0.38
C LYS A 371 0.17 -28.65 0.96
N ALA A 372 1.23 -27.85 0.88
CA ALA A 372 2.51 -28.21 1.45
C ALA A 372 2.46 -28.13 3.00
N PRO A 373 3.12 -29.03 3.73
CA PRO A 373 3.26 -28.92 5.17
C PRO A 373 3.92 -27.60 5.60
N ALA A 374 3.40 -26.94 6.63
CA ALA A 374 3.98 -25.72 7.18
C ALA A 374 5.22 -26.03 8.04
N THR A 375 6.34 -26.37 7.40
CA THR A 375 7.60 -26.72 8.07
C THR A 375 8.79 -25.93 7.52
N ILE A 376 9.84 -25.78 8.34
CA ILE A 376 11.09 -25.15 7.92
C ILE A 376 11.74 -25.91 6.76
N ASP A 377 11.56 -27.22 6.66
CA ASP A 377 12.13 -28.00 5.56
C ASP A 377 11.46 -27.68 4.22
N VAL A 378 10.15 -27.40 4.22
CA VAL A 378 9.47 -26.88 3.02
C VAL A 378 9.98 -25.48 2.66
N ALA A 379 10.17 -24.59 3.65
CA ALA A 379 10.78 -23.28 3.40
C ALA A 379 12.19 -23.43 2.81
N LYS A 380 13.01 -24.34 3.34
CA LYS A 380 14.37 -24.58 2.85
C LYS A 380 14.38 -25.01 1.40
N GLU A 381 13.53 -25.97 1.05
CA GLU A 381 13.46 -26.49 -0.30
C GLU A 381 13.00 -25.43 -1.29
N LEU A 382 11.84 -24.82 -1.03
CA LEU A 382 11.23 -23.86 -1.95
C LEU A 382 12.07 -22.59 -2.09
N ALA A 383 12.58 -22.05 -0.98
CA ALA A 383 13.41 -20.85 -1.07
C ALA A 383 14.75 -21.13 -1.75
N THR A 384 15.35 -22.32 -1.57
CA THR A 384 16.58 -22.67 -2.29
C THR A 384 16.34 -22.72 -3.80
N GLU A 385 15.32 -23.47 -4.23
CA GLU A 385 14.95 -23.59 -5.64
C GLU A 385 14.69 -22.23 -6.29
N VAL A 386 13.85 -21.41 -5.67
CA VAL A 386 13.43 -20.12 -6.24
C VAL A 386 14.56 -19.08 -6.21
N THR A 387 15.41 -19.10 -5.17
CA THR A 387 16.58 -18.21 -5.11
C THR A 387 17.58 -18.56 -6.21
N LEU A 388 17.87 -19.84 -6.41
CA LEU A 388 18.77 -20.30 -7.47
C LEU A 388 18.21 -19.95 -8.86
N TYR A 389 16.93 -20.20 -9.11
CA TYR A 389 16.28 -19.78 -10.37
C TYR A 389 16.48 -18.30 -10.63
N GLY A 390 16.16 -17.43 -9.66
CA GLY A 390 16.29 -15.99 -9.83
C GLY A 390 17.73 -15.53 -10.03
N ILE A 391 18.70 -16.12 -9.32
CA ILE A 391 20.14 -15.88 -9.50
C ILE A 391 20.54 -16.22 -10.93
N GLU A 392 20.17 -17.40 -11.42
CA GLU A 392 20.45 -17.84 -12.79
C GLU A 392 19.84 -16.90 -13.82
N GLN A 393 18.68 -16.26 -13.54
CA GLN A 393 18.10 -15.28 -14.45
C GLN A 393 18.96 -14.02 -14.56
N TYR A 394 19.47 -13.50 -13.44
CA TYR A 394 20.38 -12.36 -13.46
C TYR A 394 21.72 -12.70 -14.12
N GLU A 395 22.21 -13.93 -13.99
CA GLU A 395 23.45 -14.40 -14.62
C GLU A 395 23.31 -14.64 -16.13
N ALA A 396 22.19 -15.24 -16.55
CA ALA A 396 21.90 -15.54 -17.95
C ALA A 396 21.50 -14.31 -18.77
N PHE A 397 20.95 -13.27 -18.12
CA PHE A 397 20.55 -12.02 -18.77
C PHE A 397 21.26 -10.83 -18.11
N PRO A 398 22.47 -10.46 -18.55
CA PRO A 398 23.20 -9.30 -18.03
C PRO A 398 22.39 -8.00 -18.10
N THR A 399 21.46 -7.89 -19.06
CA THR A 399 20.54 -6.74 -19.13
C THR A 399 19.62 -6.65 -17.91
N LEU A 400 19.18 -7.79 -17.38
CA LEU A 400 18.37 -7.85 -16.16
C LEU A 400 19.18 -7.45 -14.92
N LEU A 401 20.43 -7.92 -14.86
CA LEU A 401 21.39 -7.52 -13.81
C LEU A 401 21.72 -6.02 -13.88
N GLU A 402 21.78 -5.47 -15.09
CA GLU A 402 22.02 -4.04 -15.32
C GLU A 402 20.79 -3.16 -15.00
N ASP A 403 19.58 -3.69 -15.18
CA ASP A 403 18.31 -3.06 -14.81
C ASP A 403 18.16 -2.99 -13.29
N HIS A 404 18.34 -4.12 -12.59
CA HIS A 404 18.46 -4.18 -11.13
C HIS A 404 19.92 -4.06 -10.69
N PHE A 405 20.53 -2.92 -11.00
CA PHE A 405 21.96 -2.67 -10.79
C PHE A 405 22.37 -2.71 -9.30
N GLY A 406 21.49 -2.32 -8.39
CA GLY A 406 21.70 -2.34 -6.96
C GLY A 406 21.53 -3.73 -6.37
N GLY A 407 22.48 -4.15 -5.53
CA GLY A 407 22.39 -5.45 -4.83
C GLY A 407 21.10 -5.63 -4.03
N SER A 408 20.66 -4.57 -3.33
CA SER A 408 19.42 -4.58 -2.56
C SER A 408 18.16 -4.75 -3.39
N GLN A 409 18.13 -4.25 -4.63
CA GLN A 409 17.00 -4.47 -5.53
C GLN A 409 16.87 -5.96 -5.84
N ARG A 410 18.01 -6.59 -6.17
CA ARG A 410 18.05 -8.04 -6.45
C ARG A 410 17.72 -8.86 -5.21
N ALA A 411 18.26 -8.48 -4.05
CA ALA A 411 18.02 -9.15 -2.79
C ALA A 411 16.53 -9.16 -2.43
N ALA A 412 15.87 -8.00 -2.50
CA ALA A 412 14.44 -7.87 -2.25
C ALA A 412 13.62 -8.73 -3.22
N VAL A 413 13.94 -8.70 -4.52
CA VAL A 413 13.20 -9.45 -5.55
C VAL A 413 13.37 -10.97 -5.40
N LEU A 414 14.59 -11.46 -5.16
CA LEU A 414 14.87 -12.89 -4.96
C LEU A 414 14.17 -13.43 -3.71
N ALA A 415 14.28 -12.69 -2.60
CA ALA A 415 13.70 -13.10 -1.33
C ALA A 415 12.18 -12.98 -1.32
N ALA A 416 11.61 -11.97 -2.00
CA ALA A 416 10.16 -11.82 -2.16
C ALA A 416 9.58 -13.03 -2.91
N ALA A 417 10.17 -13.40 -4.05
CA ALA A 417 9.72 -14.56 -4.81
C ALA A 417 9.78 -15.86 -3.98
N SER A 418 10.87 -16.04 -3.23
CA SER A 418 11.08 -17.21 -2.35
C SER A 418 10.07 -17.26 -1.20
N GLY A 419 9.82 -16.11 -0.55
CA GLY A 419 8.87 -15.99 0.54
C GLY A 419 7.41 -16.13 0.09
N ILE A 420 7.04 -15.50 -1.03
CA ILE A 420 5.71 -15.62 -1.64
C ILE A 420 5.43 -17.08 -2.02
N THR A 421 6.40 -17.75 -2.66
CA THR A 421 6.28 -19.16 -3.04
C THR A 421 6.04 -20.04 -1.81
N SER A 422 6.87 -19.87 -0.77
CA SER A 422 6.78 -20.65 0.45
C SER A 422 5.46 -20.40 1.20
N ALA A 423 5.00 -19.15 1.24
CA ALA A 423 3.73 -18.76 1.86
C ALA A 423 2.52 -19.32 1.11
N ILE A 424 2.47 -19.20 -0.23
CA ILE A 424 1.36 -19.75 -1.04
C ILE A 424 1.32 -21.27 -0.94
N ALA A 425 2.46 -21.95 -1.01
CA ALA A 425 2.52 -23.40 -0.97
C ALA A 425 1.98 -23.97 0.35
N THR A 426 2.29 -23.29 1.47
CA THR A 426 1.94 -23.77 2.83
C THR A 426 0.69 -23.14 3.42
N GLY A 427 0.22 -22.01 2.86
CA GLY A 427 -0.81 -21.19 3.49
C GLY A 427 -0.35 -20.59 4.83
N HIS A 428 0.94 -20.33 5.01
CA HIS A 428 1.50 -19.88 6.30
C HIS A 428 2.60 -18.81 6.13
N SER A 429 2.35 -17.60 6.63
CA SER A 429 3.23 -16.43 6.45
C SER A 429 4.60 -16.60 7.12
N GLN A 430 4.68 -17.20 8.31
CA GLN A 430 5.99 -17.45 8.95
C GLN A 430 6.88 -18.44 8.19
N ILE A 431 6.31 -19.38 7.43
CA ILE A 431 7.11 -20.22 6.52
C ILE A 431 7.58 -19.36 5.34
N GLY A 432 6.73 -18.48 4.82
CA GLY A 432 7.13 -17.44 3.88
C GLY A 432 8.30 -16.59 4.37
N LEU A 433 8.23 -16.12 5.61
CA LEU A 433 9.27 -15.31 6.24
C LEU A 433 10.58 -16.10 6.44
N ALA A 434 10.49 -17.39 6.82
CA ALA A 434 11.65 -18.26 6.85
C ALA A 434 12.28 -18.43 5.45
N GLY A 435 11.45 -18.55 4.41
CA GLY A 435 11.91 -18.61 3.02
C GLY A 435 12.60 -17.32 2.55
N TRP A 436 12.07 -16.15 2.93
CA TRP A 436 12.72 -14.85 2.70
C TRP A 436 14.14 -14.83 3.27
N TYR A 437 14.30 -15.14 4.57
CA TYR A 437 15.61 -15.05 5.20
C TYR A 437 16.61 -16.08 4.70
N LEU A 438 16.16 -17.29 4.34
CA LEU A 438 17.06 -18.25 3.70
C LEU A 438 17.53 -17.75 2.33
N SER A 439 16.65 -17.15 1.54
CA SER A 439 17.00 -16.57 0.24
C SER A 439 18.13 -15.54 0.38
N MET A 440 18.06 -14.68 1.40
CA MET A 440 19.10 -13.69 1.69
C MET A 440 20.45 -14.34 2.00
N LEU A 441 20.46 -15.40 2.81
CA LEU A 441 21.69 -16.13 3.16
C LEU A 441 22.30 -16.80 1.93
N LEU A 442 21.48 -17.48 1.12
CA LEU A 442 21.93 -18.15 -0.10
C LEU A 442 22.49 -17.14 -1.12
N HIS A 443 21.79 -16.03 -1.34
CA HIS A 443 22.23 -14.97 -2.25
C HIS A 443 23.58 -14.38 -1.81
N LYS A 444 23.73 -14.10 -0.51
CA LYS A 444 24.99 -13.58 0.05
C LYS A 444 26.17 -14.50 -0.28
N GLU A 445 26.01 -15.80 -0.08
CA GLU A 445 27.07 -16.79 -0.35
C GLU A 445 27.29 -17.02 -1.85
N ALA A 446 26.22 -17.00 -2.66
CA ALA A 446 26.32 -17.24 -4.11
C ALA A 446 27.13 -16.16 -4.83
N TRP A 447 26.95 -14.89 -4.48
CA TRP A 447 27.59 -13.76 -5.19
C TRP A 447 28.67 -13.04 -4.38
N GLY A 448 28.92 -13.45 -3.14
CA GLY A 448 29.84 -12.76 -2.22
C GLY A 448 29.41 -11.30 -1.93
N ARG A 449 28.12 -11.00 -2.11
CA ARG A 449 27.50 -9.68 -1.91
C ARG A 449 26.00 -9.86 -1.71
N LEU A 450 25.36 -8.86 -1.10
CA LEU A 450 23.91 -8.83 -0.91
C LEU A 450 23.34 -7.45 -1.26
N GLY A 451 23.16 -6.57 -0.27
CA GLY A 451 22.60 -5.23 -0.43
C GLY A 451 23.56 -4.10 -0.05
N PHE A 452 23.01 -2.91 0.20
CA PHE A 452 23.76 -1.79 0.76
C PHE A 452 24.27 -2.10 2.19
N PHE A 453 25.15 -1.24 2.72
CA PHE A 453 25.86 -1.45 3.98
C PHE A 453 24.99 -2.02 5.13
N GLY A 454 23.83 -1.40 5.40
CA GLY A 454 22.94 -1.82 6.49
C GLY A 454 21.77 -2.70 6.05
N TYR A 455 21.75 -3.18 4.81
CA TYR A 455 20.59 -3.88 4.24
C TYR A 455 20.19 -5.09 5.08
N ASP A 456 21.17 -5.94 5.43
CA ASP A 456 20.92 -7.23 6.07
C ASP A 456 20.86 -7.21 7.59
N LEU A 457 20.68 -6.05 8.22
CA LEU A 457 20.46 -5.96 9.67
C LEU A 457 19.33 -6.90 10.11
N GLN A 458 18.18 -6.78 9.45
CA GLN A 458 17.03 -7.61 9.75
C GLN A 458 17.17 -9.03 9.23
N ASP A 459 17.93 -9.26 8.16
CA ASP A 459 18.09 -10.59 7.57
C ASP A 459 19.07 -11.46 8.35
N GLN A 460 20.06 -10.86 9.04
CA GLN A 460 20.91 -11.59 9.99
C GLN A 460 20.18 -11.90 11.30
N CYS A 461 19.31 -10.99 11.78
CA CYS A 461 18.42 -11.28 12.91
C CYS A 461 17.26 -12.21 12.54
N GLY A 462 16.91 -12.28 11.26
CA GLY A 462 15.70 -12.89 10.74
C GLY A 462 15.52 -14.34 11.16
N PRO A 463 16.44 -15.26 10.84
CA PRO A 463 16.30 -16.69 11.13
C PRO A 463 15.97 -17.01 12.58
N THR A 464 16.55 -16.27 13.54
CA THR A 464 16.27 -16.49 14.98
C THR A 464 14.95 -15.86 15.43
N ASN A 465 14.48 -14.82 14.75
CA ASN A 465 13.28 -14.06 15.15
C ASN A 465 12.00 -14.48 14.40
N VAL A 466 12.05 -15.35 13.39
CA VAL A 466 10.83 -15.84 12.70
C VAL A 466 9.89 -16.56 13.68
N PHE A 467 10.44 -17.46 14.48
CA PHE A 467 9.68 -18.31 15.42
C PHE A 467 9.97 -17.99 16.89
N SER A 468 10.63 -16.87 17.16
CA SER A 468 10.79 -16.38 18.53
C SER A 468 9.42 -16.07 19.14
N TYR A 469 9.34 -16.19 20.45
CA TYR A 469 8.20 -15.79 21.28
C TYR A 469 8.64 -14.78 22.36
N GLN A 470 9.86 -14.26 22.26
CA GLN A 470 10.37 -13.25 23.19
C GLN A 470 9.68 -11.90 22.95
N SER A 471 9.77 -11.01 23.95
CA SER A 471 9.00 -9.76 24.06
C SER A 471 8.87 -8.94 22.77
N ASP A 472 9.99 -8.57 22.18
CA ASP A 472 10.09 -7.65 21.03
C ASP A 472 10.68 -8.33 19.79
N GLU A 473 10.73 -9.67 19.80
CA GLU A 473 11.15 -10.52 18.69
C GLU A 473 9.97 -11.31 18.10
N GLY A 474 9.11 -11.87 18.95
CA GLY A 474 8.06 -12.78 18.53
C GLY A 474 6.77 -12.08 18.12
N ASN A 475 6.42 -12.16 16.84
CA ASN A 475 5.11 -11.73 16.34
C ASN A 475 4.78 -12.40 14.99
N PRO A 476 3.54 -12.85 14.72
CA PRO A 476 3.12 -13.24 13.37
C PRO A 476 3.36 -12.13 12.35
N LEU A 477 3.75 -12.46 11.12
CA LEU A 477 4.12 -11.46 10.10
C LEU A 477 2.99 -10.47 9.82
N GLU A 478 1.73 -10.92 9.84
CA GLU A 478 0.51 -10.13 9.70
C GLU A 478 0.48 -8.94 10.68
N LEU A 479 0.99 -9.14 11.89
CA LEU A 479 1.01 -8.15 12.98
C LEU A 479 2.33 -7.37 13.07
N ARG A 480 3.35 -7.77 12.28
CA ARG A 480 4.55 -6.96 12.12
C ARG A 480 4.24 -5.75 11.25
N GLY A 481 5.19 -4.82 11.20
CA GLY A 481 5.11 -3.63 10.39
C GLY A 481 6.42 -2.87 10.46
N ALA A 482 6.41 -1.64 9.94
CA ALA A 482 7.57 -0.76 9.92
C ALA A 482 8.05 -0.33 11.32
N ASN A 483 7.34 -0.67 12.40
CA ASN A 483 7.79 -0.43 13.78
C ASN A 483 8.30 -1.69 14.50
N TYR A 484 8.17 -2.88 13.91
CA TYR A 484 8.82 -4.08 14.45
C TYR A 484 10.35 -3.83 14.52
N PRO A 485 11.05 -4.12 15.64
CA PRO A 485 12.36 -3.52 15.92
C PRO A 485 13.40 -3.69 14.82
N ASN A 486 13.53 -4.89 14.25
CA ASN A 486 14.50 -5.13 13.19
C ASN A 486 14.14 -4.41 11.87
N TYR A 487 12.86 -4.11 11.63
CA TYR A 487 12.37 -3.64 10.34
C TYR A 487 12.34 -2.11 10.23
N ALA A 488 12.65 -1.40 11.31
CA ALA A 488 12.32 0.01 11.45
C ALA A 488 13.19 1.01 10.67
N MET A 489 14.05 0.54 9.77
CA MET A 489 15.12 1.38 9.19
C MET A 489 15.40 1.17 7.71
N ASN A 490 15.25 -0.04 7.17
CA ASN A 490 15.91 -0.42 5.92
C ASN A 490 14.90 -0.68 4.79
N VAL A 491 15.22 -0.13 3.60
CA VAL A 491 14.46 -0.31 2.35
C VAL A 491 14.57 -1.72 1.78
N GLY A 492 13.66 -2.11 0.90
CA GLY A 492 13.66 -3.36 0.14
C GLY A 492 13.28 -4.58 0.98
N HIS A 493 12.33 -4.38 1.90
CA HIS A 493 11.81 -5.44 2.78
C HIS A 493 10.33 -5.26 3.12
N GLN A 494 9.91 -4.07 3.58
CA GLN A 494 8.60 -3.88 4.21
C GLN A 494 7.44 -4.12 3.24
N GLY A 495 7.59 -3.71 1.97
CA GLY A 495 6.59 -3.98 0.94
C GLY A 495 6.50 -5.46 0.59
N GLU A 496 7.65 -6.10 0.51
CA GLU A 496 7.78 -7.51 0.21
C GLU A 496 7.21 -8.37 1.34
N TYR A 497 7.41 -7.98 2.60
CA TYR A 497 6.78 -8.62 3.76
C TYR A 497 5.26 -8.52 3.74
N ALA A 498 4.70 -7.37 3.36
CA ALA A 498 3.26 -7.26 3.13
C ALA A 498 2.78 -8.20 2.02
N GLY A 499 3.57 -8.36 0.96
CA GLY A 499 3.34 -9.37 -0.08
C GLY A 499 3.35 -10.81 0.45
N ILE A 500 4.31 -11.16 1.31
CA ILE A 500 4.41 -12.50 1.93
C ILE A 500 3.24 -12.77 2.88
N THR A 501 2.82 -11.76 3.65
CA THR A 501 1.58 -11.83 4.43
C THR A 501 0.40 -12.14 3.50
N SER A 502 0.21 -11.34 2.45
CA SER A 502 -0.88 -11.55 1.49
C SER A 502 -0.82 -12.93 0.83
N ALA A 503 0.38 -13.45 0.55
CA ALA A 503 0.61 -14.71 -0.13
C ALA A 503 0.06 -15.92 0.64
N ALA A 504 0.22 -15.94 1.97
CA ALA A 504 -0.31 -17.02 2.80
C ALA A 504 -1.85 -17.10 2.71
N HIS A 505 -2.52 -15.95 2.80
CA HIS A 505 -3.96 -15.83 2.78
C HIS A 505 -4.55 -16.01 1.38
N ALA A 506 -3.90 -15.44 0.36
CA ALA A 506 -4.31 -15.62 -1.02
C ALA A 506 -4.19 -17.10 -1.44
N GLY A 507 -3.14 -17.80 -1.02
CA GLY A 507 -3.00 -19.25 -1.27
C GLY A 507 -4.10 -20.10 -0.61
N ARG A 508 -4.70 -19.60 0.48
CA ARG A 508 -5.84 -20.20 1.18
C ARG A 508 -7.20 -19.72 0.67
N MET A 509 -7.22 -18.73 -0.23
CA MET A 509 -8.43 -18.03 -0.68
C MET A 509 -9.16 -17.30 0.45
N ASP A 510 -8.45 -16.90 1.51
CA ASP A 510 -9.06 -16.15 2.62
C ASP A 510 -9.53 -14.76 2.13
N ALA A 511 -10.65 -14.27 2.67
CA ALA A 511 -11.21 -12.97 2.30
C ALA A 511 -10.35 -11.77 2.77
N PHE A 512 -9.65 -11.95 3.88
CA PHE A 512 -8.80 -10.95 4.52
C PHE A 512 -7.60 -11.63 5.19
N ALA A 513 -6.54 -10.86 5.44
CA ALA A 513 -5.32 -11.33 6.08
C ALA A 513 -5.40 -11.22 7.61
N VAL A 514 -5.82 -10.06 8.14
CA VAL A 514 -5.84 -9.84 9.60
C VAL A 514 -7.07 -9.11 10.12
N ASN A 515 -7.67 -8.20 9.34
CA ASN A 515 -8.78 -7.38 9.81
C ASN A 515 -9.89 -7.24 8.75
N PRO A 516 -11.08 -7.84 8.97
CA PRO A 516 -12.18 -7.79 8.01
C PRO A 516 -12.75 -6.37 7.86
N LEU A 517 -12.66 -5.53 8.89
CA LEU A 517 -13.15 -4.15 8.85
C LEU A 517 -12.31 -3.31 7.89
N ILE A 518 -10.98 -3.48 7.91
CA ILE A 518 -10.07 -2.82 6.96
C ILE A 518 -10.38 -3.29 5.53
N LYS A 519 -10.56 -4.60 5.33
CA LYS A 519 -10.86 -5.17 4.02
C LYS A 519 -12.11 -4.56 3.38
N VAL A 520 -13.21 -4.47 4.14
CA VAL A 520 -14.48 -3.90 3.66
C VAL A 520 -14.38 -2.39 3.48
N THR A 521 -13.71 -1.68 4.39
CA THR A 521 -13.54 -0.21 4.33
C THR A 521 -12.92 0.26 3.01
N PHE A 522 -11.93 -0.48 2.49
CA PHE A 522 -11.26 -0.13 1.23
C PHE A 522 -11.96 -0.69 -0.01
N ALA A 523 -13.03 -1.48 0.15
CA ALA A 523 -13.95 -1.82 -0.92
C ALA A 523 -14.98 -0.68 -1.16
N ASN A 524 -14.55 0.58 -1.02
CA ASN A 524 -15.41 1.75 -1.14
C ASN A 524 -15.26 2.39 -2.54
N PRO A 525 -16.35 2.50 -3.33
CA PRO A 525 -16.31 3.16 -4.64
C PRO A 525 -16.11 4.68 -4.57
N GLY A 526 -16.19 5.29 -3.39
CA GLY A 526 -15.92 6.71 -3.14
C GLY A 526 -14.45 7.06 -2.86
N LEU A 527 -13.53 6.09 -2.93
CA LEU A 527 -12.09 6.36 -2.88
C LEU A 527 -11.59 6.91 -4.22
N VAL A 528 -10.56 7.77 -4.16
CA VAL A 528 -9.99 8.41 -5.35
C VAL A 528 -9.01 7.46 -6.05
N PHE A 529 -8.23 6.72 -5.24
CA PHE A 529 -7.33 5.69 -5.72
C PHE A 529 -8.04 4.35 -5.86
N ASP A 530 -7.85 3.65 -6.98
CA ASP A 530 -8.35 2.28 -7.16
C ASP A 530 -7.39 1.26 -6.53
N PHE A 531 -7.73 0.81 -5.32
CA PHE A 531 -6.97 -0.18 -4.55
C PHE A 531 -7.02 -1.60 -5.15
N ALA A 532 -7.84 -1.87 -6.17
CA ALA A 532 -7.86 -3.16 -6.85
C ALA A 532 -6.79 -3.27 -7.95
N ASN A 533 -6.38 -2.13 -8.51
CA ASN A 533 -5.45 -2.02 -9.64
C ASN A 533 -4.25 -1.11 -9.33
N VAL A 534 -3.56 -1.39 -8.23
CA VAL A 534 -2.46 -0.56 -7.68
C VAL A 534 -1.40 -0.18 -8.73
N ARG A 535 -0.86 -1.17 -9.45
CA ARG A 535 0.21 -0.94 -10.45
C ARG A 535 -0.25 -0.12 -11.65
N ASP A 536 -1.52 -0.27 -12.04
CA ASP A 536 -2.14 0.52 -13.10
C ASP A 536 -2.27 1.98 -12.70
N CYS A 537 -2.75 2.26 -11.48
CA CYS A 537 -2.81 3.61 -10.93
C CYS A 537 -1.44 4.28 -10.89
N PHE A 538 -0.38 3.57 -10.47
CA PHE A 538 0.98 4.12 -10.50
C PHE A 538 1.45 4.44 -11.91
N GLY A 539 1.10 3.60 -12.89
CA GLY A 539 1.32 3.84 -14.32
C GLY A 539 0.62 5.09 -14.81
N LYS A 540 -0.69 5.24 -14.53
CA LYS A 540 -1.47 6.45 -14.81
C LYS A 540 -0.85 7.69 -14.19
N GLY A 541 -0.40 7.60 -12.94
CA GLY A 541 0.28 8.69 -12.26
C GLY A 541 1.57 9.10 -12.97
N GLY A 542 2.40 8.13 -13.39
CA GLY A 542 3.63 8.39 -14.13
C GLY A 542 3.39 8.93 -15.54
N ALA A 543 2.31 8.50 -16.18
CA ALA A 543 1.85 9.03 -17.47
C ALA A 543 1.17 10.42 -17.35
N ARG A 544 0.99 10.94 -16.13
CA ARG A 544 0.26 12.20 -15.83
C ARG A 544 -1.22 12.15 -16.23
N GLU A 545 -1.83 10.96 -16.13
CA GLU A 545 -3.24 10.66 -16.45
C GLU A 545 -4.12 10.50 -15.19
N PHE A 546 -3.53 10.54 -14.00
CA PHE A 546 -4.25 10.40 -12.73
C PHE A 546 -4.64 11.77 -12.13
N ARG A 547 -5.88 11.90 -11.66
CA ARG A 547 -6.39 13.11 -10.99
C ARG A 547 -6.50 12.89 -9.48
N ALA A 548 -5.64 13.56 -8.71
CA ALA A 548 -5.69 13.55 -7.25
C ALA A 548 -6.71 14.56 -6.70
N ALA A 549 -7.12 14.37 -5.44
CA ALA A 549 -7.97 15.28 -4.68
C ALA A 549 -7.15 16.31 -3.88
N GLY A 550 -7.84 17.27 -3.26
CA GLY A 550 -7.25 18.25 -2.35
C GLY A 550 -6.41 19.35 -3.02
N GLU A 551 -6.53 19.51 -4.34
CA GLU A 551 -5.96 20.63 -5.07
C GLU A 551 -6.63 21.96 -4.70
N ARG A 552 -5.89 23.07 -4.83
CA ARG A 552 -6.32 24.40 -4.36
C ARG A 552 -6.64 25.39 -5.48
N SER A 553 -6.71 24.92 -6.72
CA SER A 553 -6.91 25.79 -7.90
C SER A 553 -8.18 26.65 -7.80
N LEU A 554 -9.23 26.15 -7.16
CA LEU A 554 -10.51 26.85 -6.97
C LEU A 554 -10.38 28.17 -6.20
N VAL A 555 -9.40 28.29 -5.30
CA VAL A 555 -9.21 29.46 -4.43
C VAL A 555 -7.88 30.20 -4.70
N MET A 556 -7.21 29.86 -5.81
CA MET A 556 -6.01 30.56 -6.26
C MET A 556 -6.31 31.40 -7.50
N PRO A 557 -5.64 32.54 -7.69
CA PRO A 557 -5.69 33.27 -8.95
C PRO A 557 -5.30 32.36 -10.12
N ALA A 558 -5.87 32.60 -11.30
CA ALA A 558 -5.37 31.99 -12.53
C ALA A 558 -3.89 32.38 -12.72
N VAL A 559 -3.04 31.39 -12.97
CA VAL A 559 -1.57 31.56 -13.14
C VAL A 559 -1.17 31.39 -14.59
#